data_AF-A0A8S4QQA9-F1
#
_entry.id   AF-A0A8S4QQA9-F1
#
_cell.length_a   1.000
_cell.length_b   1.000
_cell.length_c   1.000
_cell.angle_alpha   90.00
_cell.angle_beta   90.00
_cell.angle_gamma   90.00
#
_symmetry.space_group_name_H-M   'P 1'
#
loop_
_entity.id
_entity.type
_entity.pdbx_description
1 polymer ?
#
loop_
_entity_poly.entity_id
_entity_poly.type
_entity_poly.pdbx_seq_one_letter_code
_entity_poly.pdbx_strand_id
1 'polypeptide(L)'
;MFNYHVACGMKTVGISAAGGVAEATVDEIVDGYTKYDMYELDINRFLGLHNNKRFLRDRMKEVPGVHYGLPYPFYEFETGRNLRLSPIYPTLRDKGAVFGQVMGYERPTWFEAVGK
;
A
#
# COMPACT_ATOMS: atom_id res chain seq x y z
N MET A 1 5.48 -20.89 18.36
CA MET A 1 4.55 -19.87 18.87
C MET A 1 5.23 -18.52 18.66
N PHE A 2 4.68 -17.66 17.80
CA PHE A 2 5.28 -16.36 17.51
C PHE A 2 4.60 -15.30 18.40
N ASN A 3 5.18 -15.05 19.59
CA ASN A 3 4.73 -14.02 20.55
C ASN A 3 5.45 -12.70 20.27
N TYR A 4 5.38 -12.20 19.04
CA TYR A 4 6.03 -10.94 18.64
C TYR A 4 5.01 -10.06 17.94
N HIS A 5 4.61 -8.98 18.60
CA HIS A 5 3.61 -8.04 18.13
C HIS A 5 4.31 -6.76 17.65
N VAL A 6 3.76 -6.14 16.60
CA VAL A 6 4.34 -4.94 15.99
C VAL A 6 3.28 -3.84 15.91
N ALA A 7 3.48 -2.78 16.69
CA ALA A 7 2.69 -1.55 16.63
C ALA A 7 3.60 -0.40 16.18
N CYS A 8 3.87 -0.29 14.87
CA CYS A 8 4.78 0.71 14.32
C CYS A 8 4.25 1.31 13.01
N GLY A 9 5.02 2.21 12.38
CA GLY A 9 4.68 2.79 11.08
C GLY A 9 3.63 3.91 11.12
N MET A 10 3.27 4.40 12.31
CA MET A 10 2.29 5.48 12.51
C MET A 10 2.90 6.87 12.25
N LYS A 11 3.31 7.12 11.01
CA LYS A 11 3.74 8.47 10.60
C LYS A 11 2.59 9.46 10.77
N THR A 12 2.91 10.73 11.09
CA THR A 12 2.02 11.91 11.06
C THR A 12 0.81 11.89 12.01
N VAL A 13 0.10 10.76 12.14
CA VAL A 13 -1.14 10.54 12.89
C VAL A 13 -0.90 9.70 14.16
N GLY A 14 0.36 9.39 14.48
CA GLY A 14 0.69 8.47 15.57
C GLY A 14 0.16 8.89 16.94
N ILE A 15 0.24 10.18 17.30
CA ILE A 15 -0.25 10.66 18.60
C ILE A 15 -1.78 10.55 18.69
N SER A 16 -2.51 10.93 17.64
CA SER A 16 -3.97 10.87 17.64
C SER A 16 -4.50 9.43 17.54
N ALA A 17 -3.78 8.53 16.87
CA ALA A 17 -4.14 7.12 16.76
C ALA A 17 -3.66 6.24 17.92
N ALA A 18 -2.74 6.73 18.77
CA ALA A 18 -2.05 5.94 19.78
C ALA A 18 -2.99 5.16 20.71
N GLY A 19 -4.07 5.78 21.17
CA GLY A 19 -5.06 5.14 22.05
C GLY A 19 -5.73 3.93 21.39
N GLY A 20 -6.21 4.10 20.15
CA GLY A 20 -6.89 3.02 19.42
C GLY A 20 -5.93 1.88 19.05
N VAL A 21 -4.69 2.19 18.66
CA VAL A 21 -3.71 1.13 18.38
C VAL A 21 -3.30 0.39 19.66
N ALA A 22 -3.17 1.08 20.79
CA ALA A 22 -2.89 0.44 22.07
C ALA A 22 -4.02 -0.53 22.47
N GLU A 23 -5.27 -0.11 22.34
CA GLU A 23 -6.44 -0.98 22.57
C GLU A 23 -6.42 -2.20 21.66
N ALA A 24 -6.28 -2.02 20.35
CA ALA A 24 -6.25 -3.14 19.41
C ALA A 24 -5.09 -4.12 19.66
N THR A 25 -3.93 -3.60 20.08
CA THR A 25 -2.78 -4.44 20.44
C THR A 25 -3.04 -5.24 21.71
N VAL A 26 -3.74 -4.66 22.69
CA VAL A 26 -4.12 -5.37 23.93
C VAL A 26 -5.15 -6.45 23.64
N ASP A 27 -6.19 -6.15 22.86
CA ASP A 27 -7.21 -7.13 22.45
C ASP A 27 -6.54 -8.34 21.76
N GLU A 28 -5.62 -8.10 20.83
CA GLU A 28 -4.87 -9.17 20.15
C GLU A 28 -3.98 -10.00 21.11
N ILE A 29 -3.33 -9.37 22.09
CA ILE A 29 -2.46 -10.06 23.06
C ILE A 29 -3.26 -10.89 24.07
N VAL A 30 -4.37 -10.34 24.57
CA VAL A 30 -5.15 -10.93 25.66
C VAL A 30 -6.19 -11.92 25.13
N ASP A 31 -6.97 -11.49 24.14
CA ASP A 31 -8.12 -12.24 23.63
C ASP A 31 -7.81 -13.00 22.34
N GLY A 32 -6.69 -12.67 21.67
CA GLY A 32 -6.25 -13.31 20.43
C GLY A 32 -6.98 -12.83 19.17
N TYR A 33 -7.80 -11.78 19.28
CA TYR A 33 -8.46 -11.11 18.15
C TYR A 33 -8.78 -9.67 18.50
N THR A 34 -8.85 -8.81 17.48
CA THR A 34 -9.33 -7.42 17.63
C THR A 34 -10.83 -7.33 17.32
N LYS A 35 -11.55 -6.45 18.01
CA LYS A 35 -12.97 -6.13 17.71
C LYS A 35 -13.20 -5.24 16.47
N TYR A 36 -12.13 -4.66 15.94
CA TYR A 36 -12.12 -3.80 14.77
C TYR A 36 -11.56 -4.55 13.55
N ASP A 37 -11.95 -4.15 12.34
CA ASP A 37 -11.29 -4.63 11.12
C ASP A 37 -9.91 -3.99 10.98
N MET A 38 -8.86 -4.80 11.11
CA MET A 38 -7.47 -4.37 11.09
C MET A 38 -6.78 -4.57 9.73
N TYR A 39 -7.49 -4.96 8.67
CA TYR A 39 -6.87 -5.30 7.38
C TYR A 39 -5.95 -4.21 6.81
N GLU A 40 -6.31 -2.93 6.97
CA GLU A 40 -5.48 -1.82 6.50
C GLU A 40 -4.22 -1.58 7.34
N LEU A 41 -4.20 -2.06 8.58
CA LEU A 41 -3.12 -1.88 9.55
C LEU A 41 -2.26 -3.14 9.70
N ASP A 42 -2.75 -4.30 9.27
CA ASP A 42 -2.05 -5.58 9.35
C ASP A 42 -0.75 -5.56 8.53
N ILE A 43 0.34 -5.97 9.16
CA ILE A 43 1.67 -6.09 8.53
C ILE A 43 1.70 -7.17 7.45
N ASN A 44 0.85 -8.19 7.53
CA ASN A 44 0.79 -9.31 6.59
C ASN A 44 0.23 -8.91 5.22
N ARG A 45 -0.40 -7.72 5.11
CA ARG A 45 -0.90 -7.21 3.81
C ARG A 45 0.23 -6.90 2.82
N PHE A 46 1.46 -6.77 3.30
CA PHE A 46 2.60 -6.45 2.45
C PHE A 46 3.25 -7.72 1.89
N LEU A 47 3.43 -7.75 0.57
CA LEU A 47 4.29 -8.75 -0.08
C LEU A 47 5.76 -8.57 0.31
N GLY A 48 6.56 -9.64 0.23
CA GLY A 48 8.02 -9.56 0.44
C GLY A 48 8.73 -8.56 -0.49
N LEU A 49 8.14 -8.27 -1.66
CA LEU A 49 8.63 -7.24 -2.59
C LEU A 49 8.50 -5.80 -2.06
N HIS A 50 7.58 -5.55 -1.13
CA HIS A 50 7.47 -4.26 -0.45
C HIS A 50 8.57 -4.08 0.61
N ASN A 51 9.23 -5.16 1.06
CA ASN A 51 10.41 -5.09 1.90
C ASN A 51 11.70 -4.83 1.09
N ASN A 52 11.61 -3.95 0.09
CA ASN A 52 12.71 -3.56 -0.78
C ASN A 52 13.12 -2.13 -0.42
N LYS A 53 14.41 -1.92 -0.10
CA LYS A 53 14.94 -0.61 0.30
C LYS A 53 14.69 0.49 -0.74
N ARG A 54 14.78 0.16 -2.04
CA ARG A 54 14.50 1.11 -3.13
C ARG A 54 13.02 1.48 -3.15
N PHE A 55 12.13 0.48 -3.09
CA PHE A 55 10.69 0.71 -3.05
C PHE A 55 10.29 1.58 -1.85
N LEU A 56 10.77 1.21 -0.65
CA LEU A 56 10.48 1.93 0.57
C LEU A 56 11.00 3.37 0.51
N ARG A 57 12.23 3.59 0.04
CA ARG A 57 12.80 4.94 -0.13
C ARG A 57 11.97 5.79 -1.08
N ASP A 58 11.54 5.23 -2.20
CA ASP A 58 10.82 5.96 -3.23
C ASP A 58 9.38 6.28 -2.75
N ARG A 59 8.65 5.27 -2.25
CA ARG A 59 7.27 5.42 -1.80
C ARG A 59 7.11 6.21 -0.50
N MET A 60 8.05 6.08 0.44
CA MET A 60 8.00 6.81 1.72
C MET A 60 8.10 8.33 1.53
N LYS A 61 8.61 8.83 0.40
CA LYS A 61 8.60 10.26 0.08
C LYS A 61 7.25 10.76 -0.41
N GLU A 62 6.54 9.93 -1.17
CA GLU A 62 5.29 10.31 -1.83
C GLU A 62 4.09 10.21 -0.87
N VAL A 63 3.94 9.09 -0.15
CA VAL A 63 2.74 8.85 0.68
C VAL A 63 2.53 9.93 1.75
N PRO A 64 3.55 10.50 2.43
CA PRO A 64 3.33 11.60 3.36
C PRO A 64 2.99 12.91 2.64
N GLY A 65 3.54 13.13 1.44
CA GLY A 65 3.28 14.34 0.65
C GLY A 65 1.82 14.50 0.25
N VAL A 66 1.10 13.39 0.04
CA VAL A 66 -0.31 13.40 -0.33
C VAL A 66 -1.28 13.45 0.85
N HIS A 67 -0.79 13.41 2.10
CA HIS A 67 -1.65 13.28 3.28
C HIS A 67 -2.66 14.43 3.44
N TYR A 68 -2.29 15.63 3.03
CA TYR A 68 -3.18 16.81 2.99
C TYR A 68 -3.59 17.20 1.56
N GLY A 69 -3.32 16.34 0.57
CA GLY A 69 -3.76 16.53 -0.80
C GLY A 69 -5.26 16.27 -0.93
N LEU A 70 -5.88 16.84 -1.97
CA LEU A 70 -7.26 16.55 -2.31
C LEU A 70 -7.33 15.12 -2.91
N PRO A 71 -8.05 14.17 -2.28
CA PRO A 71 -8.11 12.80 -2.80
C PRO A 71 -9.06 12.75 -3.99
N TYR A 72 -8.50 12.76 -5.19
CA TYR A 72 -9.28 12.48 -6.41
C TYR A 72 -9.52 10.98 -6.57
N PRO A 73 -10.68 10.58 -7.12
CA PRO A 73 -10.93 9.20 -7.50
C PRO A 73 -9.84 8.68 -8.44
N PHE A 74 -9.46 7.41 -8.26
CA PHE A 74 -8.45 6.73 -9.08
C PHE A 74 -7.04 7.34 -9.02
N TYR A 75 -6.71 8.05 -7.93
CA TYR A 75 -5.34 8.47 -7.67
C TYR A 75 -4.41 7.25 -7.56
N GLU A 76 -3.32 7.28 -8.31
CA GLU A 76 -2.29 6.25 -8.34
C GLU A 76 -0.96 6.85 -7.94
N PHE A 77 -0.18 6.11 -7.16
CA PHE A 77 1.18 6.53 -6.80
C PHE A 77 2.09 6.50 -8.04
N GLU A 78 2.95 7.51 -8.18
CA GLU A 78 3.93 7.63 -9.26
C GLU A 78 5.26 6.95 -8.91
N THR A 79 5.63 6.90 -7.63
CA THR A 79 6.89 6.30 -7.16
C THR A 79 6.71 4.83 -6.81
N GLY A 80 7.79 4.03 -6.77
CA GLY A 80 7.70 2.62 -6.33
C GLY A 80 6.94 1.67 -7.28
N ARG A 81 6.95 1.98 -8.57
CA ARG A 81 6.26 1.25 -9.65
C ARG A 81 7.11 0.11 -10.25
N ASN A 82 6.47 -0.70 -11.10
CA ASN A 82 7.11 -1.78 -11.86
C ASN A 82 7.80 -2.85 -10.99
N LEU A 83 7.26 -3.15 -9.81
CA LEU A 83 7.76 -4.23 -8.95
C LEU A 83 7.50 -5.62 -9.56
N ARG A 84 6.35 -5.79 -10.19
CA ARG A 84 5.94 -7.00 -10.89
C ARG A 84 5.20 -6.63 -12.16
N LEU A 85 5.59 -7.28 -13.25
CA LEU A 85 4.95 -7.10 -14.54
C LEU A 85 4.39 -8.44 -14.99
N SER A 86 3.22 -8.40 -15.62
CA SER A 86 2.69 -9.56 -16.34
C SER A 86 3.51 -9.79 -17.62
N PRO A 87 3.68 -11.03 -18.12
CA PRO A 87 4.33 -11.28 -19.41
C PRO A 87 3.70 -10.51 -20.58
N ILE A 88 2.38 -10.23 -20.51
CA ILE A 88 1.66 -9.44 -21.52
C ILE A 88 1.76 -7.92 -21.31
N TYR A 89 2.45 -7.46 -20.26
CA TYR A 89 2.58 -6.03 -19.96
C TYR A 89 3.07 -5.19 -21.15
N PRO A 90 4.13 -5.59 -21.89
CA PRO A 90 4.60 -4.81 -23.04
C PRO A 90 3.51 -4.68 -24.12
N THR A 91 2.81 -5.78 -24.43
CA THR A 91 1.73 -5.78 -25.41
C THR A 91 0.58 -4.87 -25.01
N LEU A 92 0.22 -4.85 -23.71
CA LEU A 92 -0.85 -4.00 -23.21
C LEU A 92 -0.45 -2.52 -23.23
N ARG A 93 0.79 -2.22 -22.82
CA ARG A 93 1.36 -0.87 -22.89
C ARG A 93 1.34 -0.35 -24.33
N ASP A 94 1.79 -1.16 -25.29
CA ASP A 94 1.85 -0.77 -26.70
C ASP A 94 0.45 -0.58 -27.32
N LYS A 95 -0.58 -1.15 -26.68
CA LYS A 95 -2.00 -0.94 -27.01
C LYS A 95 -2.65 0.21 -26.23
N GLY A 96 -1.88 1.05 -25.55
CA GLY A 96 -2.39 2.23 -24.85
C GLY A 96 -2.92 1.96 -23.44
N ALA A 97 -2.55 0.84 -22.80
CA ALA A 97 -2.93 0.59 -21.42
C ALA A 97 -2.36 1.66 -20.48
N VAL A 98 -3.24 2.26 -19.68
CA VAL A 98 -2.86 3.05 -18.50
C VAL A 98 -2.90 2.13 -17.30
N PHE A 99 -1.83 2.12 -16.52
CA PHE A 99 -1.64 1.15 -15.44
C PHE A 99 -1.85 1.79 -14.07
N GLY A 100 -2.53 1.04 -13.21
CA GLY A 100 -2.52 1.21 -11.75
C GLY A 100 -1.73 0.09 -11.08
N GLN A 101 -1.37 0.27 -9.81
CA GLN A 101 -0.59 -0.72 -9.07
C GLN A 101 -1.43 -1.43 -8.00
N VAL A 102 -1.52 -2.76 -8.07
CA VAL A 102 -2.16 -3.59 -7.03
C VAL A 102 -1.20 -4.68 -6.57
N MET A 103 -0.86 -4.69 -5.28
CA MET A 103 0.05 -5.69 -4.69
C MET A 103 1.34 -5.88 -5.52
N GLY A 104 1.95 -4.76 -5.92
CA GLY A 104 3.17 -4.72 -6.73
C GLY A 104 3.01 -5.01 -8.22
N TYR A 105 1.85 -5.50 -8.67
CA TYR A 105 1.57 -5.68 -10.09
C TYR A 105 1.10 -4.41 -10.75
N GLU A 106 1.67 -4.09 -11.91
CA GLU A 106 1.08 -3.16 -12.85
C GLU A 106 -0.11 -3.83 -13.54
N ARG A 107 -1.30 -3.27 -13.33
CA ARG A 107 -2.57 -3.76 -13.89
C ARG A 107 -3.20 -2.66 -14.75
N PRO A 108 -3.59 -2.94 -16.01
CA PRO A 108 -4.33 -1.98 -16.81
C PRO A 108 -5.61 -1.59 -16.09
N THR A 109 -5.82 -0.28 -15.89
CA THR A 109 -7.06 0.26 -15.34
C THR A 109 -8.00 0.67 -16.47
N TRP A 110 -7.45 1.22 -17.55
CA TRP A 110 -8.17 1.59 -18.78
C TRP A 110 -7.21 1.67 -19.97
N PHE A 111 -7.74 1.90 -21.17
CA PHE A 111 -6.96 2.01 -22.41
C PHE A 111 -7.22 3.35 -23.10
N GLU A 112 -6.14 4.06 -23.40
CA GLU A 112 -6.15 5.22 -24.29
C GLU A 112 -6.29 4.78 -25.75
N ALA A 113 -6.97 5.59 -26.57
CA ALA A 113 -7.04 5.35 -28.00
C ALA A 113 -5.66 5.52 -28.63
N VAL A 114 -5.10 4.44 -29.20
CA VAL A 114 -3.82 4.47 -29.91
C VAL A 114 -4.05 5.00 -31.33
N GLY A 115 -3.49 6.16 -31.66
CA GLY A 115 -3.45 6.70 -33.03
C GLY A 115 -4.58 7.66 -33.42
N LYS A 116 -4.76 8.75 -32.66
CA LYS A 116 -5.28 9.99 -33.24
C LYS A 116 -4.16 10.75 -33.94
#